data_AF-A0A7S1W468-F1
#
_entry.id   AF-A0A7S1W468-F1
#
_cell.length_a   1.000
_cell.length_b   1.000
_cell.length_c   1.000
_cell.angle_alpha   90.00
_cell.angle_beta   90.00
_cell.angle_gamma   90.00
#
_symmetry.space_group_name_H-M   'P 1'
#
loop_
_entity.id
_entity.type
_entity.pdbx_description
1 polymer ?
#
loop_
_entity_poly.entity_id
_entity_poly.type
_entity_poly.pdbx_seq_one_letter_code
_entity_poly.pdbx_strand_id
1 'polypeptide(L)'
;TFVKAWHRKAQALVRMNEWDDAIAAAKKGVELDPSNKAFPEIIEKAEKDKAADAEDKAKLKRDAQDARVELHNASTARAPPVKKEKKEGEEAGMRGYKKTADGRTTSYFHTEITEEAKKLIAEQGFGKPVKLEGEVAQADVKGGGSKWNQAGTYEEKGMTKWVEERLQALLAGLSFTIPTGAGGTISTTLVHDIKGDANIATSRGKRRHVMDMSFQVDFEAKVGDSTGKGKVSFSDVTTISDDHPEVSVQIEGSSPPATREVIDAFVKPAGQGLQPLLMAEIAKLVEEYKEK
;
A
#
# COMPACT_ATOMS: atom_id res chain seq x y z
N THR A 1 3.87 45.08 29.25
CA THR A 1 3.70 43.64 28.96
C THR A 1 2.69 43.48 27.83
N PHE A 2 2.97 42.69 26.79
CA PHE A 2 2.14 42.67 25.57
C PHE A 2 1.04 41.61 25.64
N VAL A 3 -0.21 42.01 25.95
CA VAL A 3 -1.40 41.12 26.00
C VAL A 3 -1.56 40.31 24.71
N LYS A 4 -1.37 40.96 23.56
CA LYS A 4 -1.45 40.32 22.24
C LYS A 4 -0.40 39.22 22.02
N ALA A 5 0.77 39.33 22.67
CA ALA A 5 1.81 38.31 22.56
C ALA A 5 1.39 37.02 23.30
N TRP A 6 0.78 37.14 24.48
CA TRP A 6 0.25 36.00 25.23
C TRP A 6 -0.89 35.31 24.49
N HIS A 7 -1.79 36.08 23.87
CA HIS A 7 -2.87 35.51 23.07
C HIS A 7 -2.34 34.70 21.88
N ARG A 8 -1.39 35.27 21.11
CA ARG A 8 -0.76 34.55 19.98
C ARG A 8 0.02 33.32 20.45
N LYS A 9 0.73 33.41 21.57
CA LYS A 9 1.47 32.28 22.16
C LYS A 9 0.51 31.15 22.54
N ALA A 10 -0.57 31.44 23.25
CA ALA A 10 -1.56 30.44 23.63
C ALA A 10 -2.20 29.77 22.40
N GLN A 11 -2.56 30.56 21.38
CA GLN A 11 -3.10 30.02 20.12
C GLN A 11 -2.09 29.16 19.33
N ALA A 12 -0.80 29.46 19.39
CA ALA A 12 0.24 28.64 18.76
C ALA A 12 0.39 27.30 19.50
N LEU A 13 0.43 27.34 20.84
CA LEU A 13 0.56 26.14 21.68
C LEU A 13 -0.64 25.18 21.52
N VAL A 14 -1.87 25.71 21.40
CA VAL A 14 -3.05 24.91 21.04
C VAL A 14 -2.89 24.21 19.68
N ARG A 15 -2.27 24.86 18.68
CA ARG A 15 -2.03 24.23 17.37
C ARG A 15 -0.92 23.18 17.40
N MET A 16 0.01 23.29 18.35
CA MET A 16 1.10 22.33 18.55
C MET A 16 0.70 21.18 19.47
N ASN A 17 -0.56 21.12 19.92
CA ASN A 17 -1.09 20.14 20.88
C ASN A 17 -0.40 20.18 22.26
N GLU A 18 0.21 21.32 22.62
CA GLU A 18 0.83 21.56 23.93
C GLU A 18 -0.17 22.23 24.88
N TRP A 19 -1.16 21.45 25.34
CA TRP A 19 -2.34 21.96 26.05
C TRP A 19 -2.01 22.62 27.39
N ASP A 20 -1.09 22.04 28.17
CA ASP A 20 -0.72 22.55 29.49
C ASP A 20 -0.02 23.92 29.41
N ASP A 21 0.90 24.05 28.45
CA ASP A 21 1.60 25.31 28.20
C ASP A 21 0.66 26.37 27.58
N ALA A 22 -0.30 25.96 26.75
CA ALA A 22 -1.34 26.84 26.22
C ALA A 22 -2.19 27.45 27.34
N ILE A 23 -2.64 26.63 28.30
CA ILE A 23 -3.41 27.08 29.47
C ILE A 23 -2.57 28.01 30.35
N ALA A 24 -1.30 27.68 30.59
CA ALA A 24 -0.40 28.54 31.36
C ALA A 24 -0.15 29.91 30.68
N ALA A 25 0.00 29.93 29.36
CA ALA A 25 0.15 31.17 28.59
C ALA A 25 -1.15 32.00 28.58
N ALA A 26 -2.31 31.36 28.50
CA ALA A 26 -3.60 32.03 28.54
C ALA A 26 -3.92 32.61 29.93
N LYS A 27 -3.60 31.90 31.02
CA LYS A 27 -3.74 32.41 32.40
C LYS A 27 -2.91 33.67 32.65
N LYS A 28 -1.66 33.71 32.16
CA LYS A 28 -0.83 34.92 32.19
C LYS A 28 -1.43 36.08 31.36
N GLY A 29 -2.18 35.76 30.32
CA GLY A 29 -2.95 36.74 29.55
C GLY A 29 -4.13 37.32 30.32
N VAL A 30 -4.87 36.47 31.05
CA VAL A 30 -6.00 36.88 31.92
C VAL A 30 -5.52 37.78 33.05
N GLU A 31 -4.37 37.49 33.68
CA GLU A 31 -3.78 38.33 34.73
C GLU A 31 -3.46 39.76 34.25
N LEU A 32 -3.11 39.90 32.97
CA LEU A 32 -2.77 41.20 32.37
C LEU A 32 -3.97 41.95 31.81
N ASP A 33 -5.01 41.24 31.35
CA ASP A 33 -6.25 41.82 30.84
C ASP A 33 -7.46 40.93 31.20
N PRO A 34 -8.03 41.10 32.42
CA PRO A 34 -9.16 40.29 32.88
C PRO A 34 -10.46 40.52 32.10
N SER A 35 -10.56 41.61 31.34
CA SER A 35 -11.76 41.94 30.57
C SER A 35 -11.83 41.19 29.24
N ASN A 36 -10.75 40.53 28.82
CA ASN A 36 -10.64 39.92 27.50
C ASN A 36 -11.17 38.48 27.50
N LYS A 37 -12.31 38.29 26.84
CA LYS A 37 -13.00 36.98 26.72
C LYS A 37 -12.23 35.93 25.91
N ALA A 38 -11.26 36.34 25.09
CA ALA A 38 -10.53 35.42 24.23
C ALA A 38 -9.62 34.45 25.01
N PHE A 39 -9.11 34.84 26.18
CA PHE A 39 -8.27 33.95 26.99
C PHE A 39 -9.05 32.82 27.67
N PRO A 40 -10.20 33.07 28.33
CA PRO A 40 -11.09 32.01 28.81
C PRO A 40 -11.50 31.01 27.72
N GLU A 41 -11.86 31.48 26.52
CA GLU A 41 -12.23 30.61 25.40
C GLU A 41 -11.07 29.68 24.96
N ILE A 42 -9.83 30.19 24.97
CA ILE A 42 -8.65 29.38 24.66
C ILE A 42 -8.38 28.34 25.76
N ILE A 43 -8.61 28.67 27.03
CA ILE A 43 -8.45 27.74 28.15
C ILE A 43 -9.48 26.61 28.04
N GLU A 44 -10.76 26.94 27.86
CA GLU A 44 -11.83 25.95 27.73
C GLU A 44 -11.59 25.01 26.54
N LYS A 45 -11.16 25.58 25.40
CA LYS A 45 -10.79 24.78 24.22
C LYS A 45 -9.62 23.85 24.51
N ALA A 46 -8.55 24.36 25.13
CA ALA A 46 -7.36 23.55 25.43
C ALA A 46 -7.68 22.42 26.44
N GLU A 47 -8.55 22.66 27.43
CA GLU A 47 -9.00 21.63 28.37
C GLU A 47 -9.85 20.55 27.68
N LYS A 48 -10.74 20.95 26.77
CA LYS A 48 -11.55 20.02 25.98
C LYS A 48 -10.69 19.16 25.05
N ASP A 49 -9.75 19.78 24.32
CA ASP A 49 -8.87 19.08 23.38
C ASP A 49 -7.92 18.13 24.15
N LYS A 50 -7.46 18.53 25.35
CA LYS A 50 -6.68 17.66 26.26
C LYS A 50 -7.49 16.45 26.74
N ALA A 51 -8.75 16.65 27.12
CA ALA A 51 -9.63 15.56 27.54
C ALA A 51 -9.89 14.57 26.39
N ALA A 52 -10.10 15.08 25.18
CA ALA A 52 -10.27 14.25 23.98
C ALA A 52 -9.02 13.41 23.68
N ASP A 53 -7.80 13.98 23.72
CA ASP A 53 -6.55 13.21 23.54
C ASP A 53 -6.40 12.12 24.61
N ALA A 54 -6.74 12.43 25.87
CA ALA A 54 -6.68 11.47 26.97
C ALA A 54 -7.67 10.30 26.78
N GLU A 55 -8.90 10.60 26.33
CA GLU A 55 -9.90 9.57 26.01
C GLU A 55 -9.48 8.69 24.84
N ASP A 56 -8.98 9.29 23.76
CA ASP A 56 -8.54 8.54 22.58
C ASP A 56 -7.32 7.67 22.88
N LYS A 57 -6.37 8.18 23.68
CA LYS A 57 -5.25 7.40 24.20
C LYS A 57 -5.71 6.27 25.15
N ALA A 58 -6.76 6.50 25.94
CA ALA A 58 -7.33 5.46 26.80
C ALA A 58 -8.07 4.38 25.99
N LYS A 59 -8.81 4.75 24.94
CA LYS A 59 -9.45 3.81 24.00
C LYS A 59 -8.39 2.95 23.31
N LEU A 60 -7.35 3.58 22.76
CA LEU A 60 -6.20 2.87 22.16
C LEU A 60 -5.55 1.86 23.12
N LYS A 61 -5.42 2.20 24.41
CA LYS A 61 -4.89 1.27 25.42
C LYS A 61 -5.83 0.11 25.72
N ARG A 62 -7.14 0.33 25.78
CA ARG A 62 -8.14 -0.73 25.98
C ARG A 62 -8.18 -1.68 24.80
N ASP A 63 -8.27 -1.14 23.57
CA ASP A 63 -8.28 -1.93 22.34
C ASP A 63 -6.99 -2.78 22.22
N ALA A 64 -5.83 -2.23 22.59
CA ALA A 64 -4.57 -2.97 22.61
C ALA A 64 -4.51 -4.07 23.69
N GLN A 65 -5.16 -3.85 24.84
CA GLN A 65 -5.26 -4.87 25.90
C GLN A 65 -6.21 -5.99 25.51
N ASP A 66 -7.36 -5.66 24.92
CA ASP A 66 -8.35 -6.64 24.46
C ASP A 66 -7.77 -7.52 23.34
N ALA A 67 -7.07 -6.93 22.36
CA ALA A 67 -6.35 -7.69 21.33
C ALA A 67 -5.29 -8.64 21.90
N ARG A 68 -4.59 -8.22 22.97
CA ARG A 68 -3.59 -9.06 23.65
C ARG A 68 -4.24 -10.23 24.40
N VAL A 69 -5.40 -10.00 25.03
CA VAL A 69 -6.15 -11.04 25.74
C VAL A 69 -6.73 -12.05 24.75
N GLU A 70 -7.25 -11.61 23.60
CA GLU A 70 -7.73 -12.50 22.54
C GLU A 70 -6.63 -13.39 21.98
N LEU A 71 -5.43 -12.84 21.70
CA LEU A 71 -4.29 -13.62 21.23
C LEU A 71 -3.80 -14.64 22.28
N HIS A 72 -3.81 -14.28 23.56
CA HIS A 72 -3.42 -15.19 24.63
C HIS A 72 -4.44 -16.32 24.83
N ASN A 73 -5.74 -16.02 24.76
CA ASN A 73 -6.80 -17.03 24.85
C ASN A 73 -6.83 -17.97 23.63
N ALA A 74 -6.53 -17.47 22.44
CA ALA A 74 -6.34 -18.32 21.25
C ALA A 74 -5.13 -19.26 21.37
N SER A 75 -4.08 -18.83 22.09
CA SER A 75 -2.88 -19.64 22.33
C SER A 75 -3.09 -20.71 23.43
N THR A 76 -3.86 -20.41 24.47
CA THR A 76 -4.14 -21.33 25.60
C THR A 76 -5.30 -22.29 25.36
N ALA A 77 -6.10 -22.10 24.29
CA ALA A 77 -7.10 -23.08 23.83
C ALA A 77 -6.48 -24.40 23.31
N ARG A 78 -5.15 -24.46 23.15
CA ARG A 78 -4.45 -25.73 22.95
C ARG A 78 -4.28 -26.42 24.30
N ALA A 79 -5.15 -27.39 24.57
CA ALA A 79 -5.12 -28.19 25.79
C ALA A 79 -3.69 -28.63 26.14
N PRO A 80 -3.24 -28.48 27.39
CA PRO A 80 -1.91 -28.92 27.78
C PRO A 80 -1.78 -30.42 27.51
N PRO A 81 -0.63 -30.90 27.00
CA PRO A 81 -0.44 -32.31 26.75
C PRO A 81 -0.59 -33.05 28.08
N VAL A 82 -1.58 -33.93 28.15
CA VAL A 82 -1.82 -34.81 29.31
C VAL A 82 -0.52 -35.58 29.56
N LYS A 83 0.09 -35.37 30.74
CA LYS A 83 1.24 -36.16 31.18
C LYS A 83 0.76 -37.61 31.38
N LYS A 84 1.05 -38.48 30.40
CA LYS A 84 0.94 -39.92 30.59
C LYS A 84 2.02 -40.37 31.59
N GLU A 85 1.58 -40.95 32.69
CA GLU A 85 2.45 -41.64 33.65
C GLU A 85 3.22 -42.76 32.94
N LYS A 86 4.53 -42.85 33.21
CA LYS A 86 5.38 -43.93 32.74
C LYS A 86 4.93 -45.24 33.39
N LYS A 87 4.43 -46.18 32.60
CA LYS A 87 4.46 -47.59 32.97
C LYS A 87 5.88 -48.10 32.79
N GLU A 88 6.50 -48.52 33.89
CA GLU A 88 7.77 -49.21 33.89
C GLU A 88 7.61 -50.60 33.25
N GLY A 89 8.52 -50.93 32.34
CA GLY A 89 8.64 -52.25 31.73
C GLY A 89 8.37 -52.27 30.24
N GLU A 90 9.32 -51.80 29.42
CA GLU A 90 9.66 -52.48 28.17
C GLU A 90 11.01 -51.97 27.64
N GLU A 91 11.82 -52.92 27.19
CA GLU A 91 13.23 -52.80 26.86
C GLU A 91 13.57 -51.73 25.82
N ALA A 92 14.80 -51.24 25.91
CA ALA A 92 15.42 -50.29 25.00
C ALA A 92 15.61 -50.87 23.59
N GLY A 93 14.52 -51.02 22.82
CA GLY A 93 14.53 -51.29 21.39
C GLY A 93 14.23 -50.03 20.58
N MET A 94 15.20 -49.57 19.80
CA MET A 94 15.16 -48.46 18.82
C MET A 94 13.76 -47.94 18.44
N ARG A 95 13.36 -46.80 18.99
CA ARG A 95 12.16 -46.05 18.58
C ARG A 95 12.35 -45.54 17.15
N GLY A 96 11.59 -46.09 16.19
CA GLY A 96 11.42 -45.42 14.89
C GLY A 96 11.10 -46.29 13.69
N TYR A 97 11.40 -47.59 13.73
CA TYR A 97 11.24 -48.45 12.55
C TYR A 97 10.76 -49.83 12.97
N LYS A 98 9.43 -50.03 12.97
CA LYS A 98 8.82 -51.35 13.11
C LYS A 98 8.44 -51.84 11.72
N LYS A 99 8.39 -53.16 11.50
CA LYS A 99 7.82 -53.72 10.27
C LYS A 99 6.34 -53.94 10.51
N THR A 100 5.50 -53.44 9.60
CA THR A 100 4.07 -53.77 9.58
C THR A 100 3.89 -55.24 9.17
N ALA A 101 2.73 -55.83 9.46
CA ALA A 101 2.41 -57.22 9.14
C ALA A 101 2.62 -57.56 7.64
N ASP A 102 2.54 -56.55 6.76
CA ASP A 102 2.78 -56.65 5.32
C ASP A 102 4.27 -56.53 4.91
N GLY A 103 5.20 -56.59 5.88
CA GLY A 103 6.65 -56.60 5.65
C GLY A 103 7.29 -55.23 5.37
N ARG A 104 6.51 -54.14 5.33
CA ARG A 104 7.01 -52.79 5.05
C ARG A 104 7.52 -52.10 6.32
N THR A 105 8.71 -51.51 6.26
CA THR A 105 9.29 -50.75 7.37
C THR A 105 8.55 -49.41 7.53
N THR A 106 8.00 -49.17 8.71
CA THR A 106 7.27 -47.94 9.03
C THR A 106 8.23 -46.76 9.19
N SER A 107 7.86 -45.58 8.71
CA SER A 107 8.61 -44.34 8.98
C SER A 107 8.52 -43.92 10.45
N TYR A 108 9.44 -43.05 10.88
CA TYR A 108 9.55 -42.55 12.27
C TYR A 108 8.24 -41.97 12.86
N PHE A 109 7.30 -41.53 12.02
CA PHE A 109 5.97 -41.04 12.40
C PHE A 109 4.83 -41.97 11.93
N HIS A 110 4.89 -43.26 12.25
CA HIS A 110 3.79 -44.18 11.98
C HIS A 110 2.88 -44.33 13.20
N THR A 111 1.60 -44.01 13.05
CA THR A 111 0.56 -44.27 14.06
C THR A 111 -0.41 -45.30 13.50
N GLU A 112 -0.55 -46.42 14.20
CA GLU A 112 -1.51 -47.46 13.83
C GLU A 112 -2.91 -46.98 14.24
N ILE A 113 -3.71 -46.62 13.25
CA ILE A 113 -5.09 -46.20 13.47
C ILE A 113 -5.90 -47.48 13.71
N THR A 114 -6.34 -47.68 14.96
CA THR A 114 -7.20 -48.80 15.36
C THR A 114 -8.50 -48.81 14.54
N GLU A 115 -9.11 -49.97 14.36
CA GLU A 115 -10.34 -50.08 13.55
C GLU A 115 -11.49 -49.22 14.07
N GLU A 116 -11.55 -49.01 15.40
CA GLU A 116 -12.49 -48.08 16.03
C GLU A 116 -12.21 -46.62 15.66
N ALA A 117 -10.93 -46.20 15.63
CA ALA A 117 -10.55 -44.86 15.19
C ALA A 117 -10.82 -44.67 13.69
N LYS A 118 -10.64 -45.70 12.86
CA LYS A 118 -11.03 -45.64 11.43
C LYS A 118 -12.54 -45.47 11.26
N LYS A 119 -13.35 -46.15 12.08
CA LYS A 119 -14.81 -45.99 12.08
C LYS A 119 -15.22 -44.58 12.50
N LEU A 120 -14.62 -44.03 13.55
CA LEU A 120 -14.89 -42.66 14.00
C LEU A 120 -14.46 -41.60 12.98
N ILE A 121 -13.32 -41.78 12.31
CA ILE A 121 -12.87 -40.86 11.25
C ILE A 121 -13.83 -40.91 10.05
N ALA A 122 -14.33 -42.10 9.70
CA ALA A 122 -15.32 -42.28 8.65
C ALA A 122 -16.68 -41.67 9.03
N GLU A 123 -17.12 -41.83 10.27
CA GLU A 123 -18.37 -41.28 10.82
C GLU A 123 -18.31 -39.74 10.95
N GLN A 124 -17.15 -39.18 11.29
CA GLN A 124 -16.92 -37.74 11.29
C GLN A 124 -16.67 -37.13 9.90
N GLY A 125 -16.72 -37.94 8.83
CA GLY A 125 -16.61 -37.45 7.45
C GLY A 125 -15.21 -36.95 7.05
N PHE A 126 -14.18 -37.20 7.86
CA PHE A 126 -12.80 -36.80 7.58
C PHE A 126 -12.17 -37.79 6.58
N GLY A 127 -12.43 -37.62 5.29
CA GLY A 127 -11.74 -38.44 4.27
C GLY A 127 -12.36 -38.47 2.88
N LYS A 128 -13.58 -37.96 2.69
CA LYS A 128 -14.16 -37.79 1.35
C LYS A 128 -14.66 -36.36 1.23
N PRO A 129 -13.99 -35.47 0.46
CA PRO A 129 -14.53 -34.15 0.19
C PRO A 129 -15.88 -34.33 -0.50
N VAL A 130 -16.95 -34.03 0.24
CA VAL A 130 -18.30 -33.99 -0.31
C VAL A 130 -18.39 -32.72 -1.13
N LYS A 131 -18.67 -32.86 -2.43
CA LYS A 131 -18.95 -31.73 -3.30
C LYS A 131 -20.24 -31.07 -2.79
N LEU A 132 -20.13 -29.90 -2.18
CA LEU A 132 -21.28 -29.10 -1.81
C LEU A 132 -21.93 -28.59 -3.11
N GLU A 133 -23.07 -29.16 -3.47
CA GLU A 133 -23.94 -28.63 -4.53
C GLU A 133 -24.82 -27.52 -3.93
N GLY A 134 -24.20 -26.38 -3.70
CA GLY A 134 -24.87 -25.14 -3.39
C GLY A 134 -23.99 -24.01 -3.90
N GLU A 135 -24.60 -23.03 -4.57
CA GLU A 135 -23.92 -21.75 -4.79
C GLU A 135 -23.51 -21.22 -3.41
N VAL A 136 -22.21 -21.25 -3.14
CA VAL A 136 -21.67 -20.61 -1.95
C VAL A 136 -21.97 -19.14 -2.15
N ALA A 137 -23.03 -18.64 -1.49
CA ALA A 137 -23.39 -17.24 -1.52
C ALA A 137 -22.19 -16.47 -0.98
N GLN A 138 -21.37 -15.97 -1.91
CA GLN A 138 -20.17 -15.22 -1.61
C GLN A 138 -20.65 -13.89 -1.06
N ALA A 139 -20.63 -13.75 0.27
CA ALA A 139 -20.92 -12.48 0.90
C ALA A 139 -19.97 -11.41 0.34
N ASP A 140 -20.53 -10.39 -0.30
CA ASP A 140 -19.77 -9.23 -0.75
C ASP A 140 -19.12 -8.53 0.46
N VAL A 141 -17.79 -8.48 0.45
CA VAL A 141 -17.04 -7.76 1.47
C VAL A 141 -17.24 -6.26 1.23
N LYS A 142 -18.02 -5.60 2.11
CA LYS A 142 -18.19 -4.14 2.06
C LYS A 142 -16.82 -3.46 2.12
N GLY A 143 -16.48 -2.69 1.09
CA GLY A 143 -15.25 -1.91 1.05
C GLY A 143 -14.09 -2.54 0.26
N GLY A 144 -14.35 -3.59 -0.52
CA GLY A 144 -13.44 -4.03 -1.57
C GLY A 144 -12.17 -4.73 -1.09
N GLY A 145 -12.16 -5.29 0.11
CA GLY A 145 -11.13 -6.25 0.53
C GLY A 145 -11.36 -7.62 -0.10
N SER A 146 -10.37 -8.52 0.00
CA SER A 146 -10.52 -9.92 -0.38
C SER A 146 -11.57 -10.62 0.47
N LYS A 147 -12.18 -11.67 -0.11
CA LYS A 147 -13.18 -12.54 0.55
C LYS A 147 -12.66 -13.22 1.82
N TRP A 148 -11.34 -13.27 2.00
CA TRP A 148 -10.69 -13.82 3.19
C TRP A 148 -10.63 -12.81 4.36
N ASN A 149 -10.68 -11.51 4.07
CA ASN A 149 -10.59 -10.44 5.05
C ASN A 149 -11.99 -9.87 5.40
N GLN A 150 -12.86 -10.72 5.96
CA GLN A 150 -14.20 -10.29 6.39
C GLN A 150 -14.16 -9.23 7.50
N ALA A 151 -13.15 -9.27 8.37
CA ALA A 151 -12.99 -8.33 9.48
C ALA A 151 -12.44 -6.95 9.06
N GLY A 152 -11.95 -6.81 7.82
CA GLY A 152 -11.43 -5.54 7.29
C GLY A 152 -10.16 -5.04 8.00
N THR A 153 -9.38 -5.93 8.62
CA THR A 153 -8.26 -5.56 9.51
C THR A 153 -7.17 -4.79 8.76
N TYR A 154 -6.64 -5.36 7.69
CA TYR A 154 -5.70 -4.73 6.75
C TYR A 154 -5.43 -5.69 5.59
N GLU A 155 -5.29 -5.20 4.36
CA GLU A 155 -4.86 -5.98 3.20
C GLU A 155 -4.06 -5.10 2.24
N GLU A 156 -2.95 -5.60 1.74
CA GLU A 156 -2.18 -4.97 0.67
C GLU A 156 -2.17 -5.86 -0.56
N LYS A 157 -2.43 -5.27 -1.71
CA LYS A 157 -2.27 -5.91 -3.00
C LYS A 157 -1.18 -5.20 -3.79
N GLY A 158 -0.07 -5.90 -4.01
CA GLY A 158 0.99 -5.45 -4.90
C GLY A 158 0.53 -5.43 -6.35
N MET A 159 0.70 -4.28 -7.01
CA MET A 159 0.27 -4.02 -8.37
C MET A 159 1.41 -3.52 -9.27
N THR A 160 2.66 -3.44 -8.77
CA THR A 160 3.83 -2.95 -9.54
C THR A 160 3.98 -3.63 -10.90
N LYS A 161 3.86 -4.97 -10.96
CA LYS A 161 3.95 -5.72 -12.22
C LYS A 161 2.89 -5.33 -13.25
N TRP A 162 1.66 -5.10 -12.77
CA TRP A 162 0.56 -4.66 -13.64
C TRP A 162 0.83 -3.27 -14.20
N VAL A 163 1.35 -2.36 -13.37
CA VAL A 163 1.72 -1.00 -13.80
C VAL A 163 2.87 -1.03 -14.81
N GLU A 164 3.90 -1.85 -14.58
CA GLU A 164 5.02 -2.03 -15.51
C GLU A 164 4.56 -2.53 -16.89
N GLU A 165 3.76 -3.60 -16.93
CA GLU A 165 3.23 -4.16 -18.18
C GLU A 165 2.31 -3.15 -18.90
N ARG A 166 1.48 -2.43 -18.14
CA ARG A 166 0.55 -1.44 -18.70
C ARG A 166 1.27 -0.20 -19.23
N LEU A 167 2.30 0.30 -18.54
CA LEU A 167 3.16 1.38 -19.00
C LEU A 167 3.84 1.02 -20.33
N GLN A 168 4.42 -0.17 -20.41
CA GLN A 168 5.05 -0.64 -21.64
C GLN A 168 4.04 -0.73 -22.79
N ALA A 169 2.84 -1.23 -22.54
CA ALA A 169 1.80 -1.36 -23.56
C ALA A 169 1.23 -0.02 -24.04
N LEU A 170 1.09 0.98 -23.16
CA LEU A 170 0.53 2.30 -23.51
C LEU A 170 1.57 3.21 -24.17
N LEU A 171 2.81 3.19 -23.67
CA LEU A 171 3.83 4.13 -24.08
C LEU A 171 4.68 3.64 -25.25
N ALA A 172 4.77 2.32 -25.51
CA ALA A 172 5.49 1.82 -26.67
C ALA A 172 4.67 2.00 -27.96
N GLY A 173 5.25 2.67 -28.96
CA GLY A 173 4.60 2.86 -30.26
C GLY A 173 3.70 4.08 -30.38
N LEU A 174 3.67 4.98 -29.39
CA LEU A 174 3.02 6.28 -29.55
C LEU A 174 3.76 7.08 -30.62
N SER A 175 3.00 7.66 -31.55
CA SER A 175 3.55 8.45 -32.64
C SER A 175 2.90 9.82 -32.72
N PHE A 176 3.74 10.82 -32.97
CA PHE A 176 3.34 12.20 -33.18
C PHE A 176 3.85 12.65 -34.55
N THR A 177 2.94 13.04 -35.43
CA THR A 177 3.29 13.64 -36.72
C THR A 177 3.48 15.14 -36.55
N ILE A 178 4.63 15.64 -36.97
CA ILE A 178 4.99 17.04 -36.84
C ILE A 178 4.18 17.86 -37.85
N PRO A 179 3.42 18.88 -37.40
CA PRO A 179 2.56 19.67 -38.29
C PRO A 179 3.33 20.68 -39.17
N THR A 180 4.63 20.88 -38.95
CA THR A 180 5.48 21.72 -39.81
C THR A 180 5.73 21.04 -41.15
N GLY A 181 5.72 21.81 -42.25
CA GLY A 181 5.86 21.34 -43.65
C GLY A 181 7.16 20.59 -44.01
N ALA A 182 7.97 20.20 -43.03
CA ALA A 182 9.17 19.37 -43.16
C ALA A 182 8.88 17.85 -43.08
N GLY A 183 7.65 17.42 -42.80
CA GLY A 183 7.23 16.01 -42.91
C GLY A 183 8.03 15.06 -42.03
N GLY A 184 7.87 15.17 -40.71
CA GLY A 184 8.58 14.34 -39.73
C GLY A 184 7.64 13.60 -38.78
N THR A 185 8.11 12.48 -38.23
CA THR A 185 7.39 11.66 -37.25
C THR A 185 8.28 11.40 -36.05
N ILE A 186 7.72 11.57 -34.85
CA ILE A 186 8.37 11.22 -33.59
C ILE A 186 7.64 10.01 -33.03
N SER A 187 8.36 8.95 -32.69
CA SER A 187 7.79 7.72 -32.13
C SER A 187 8.53 7.26 -30.89
N THR A 188 7.81 6.74 -29.91
CA THR A 188 8.40 6.08 -28.75
C THR A 188 8.70 4.62 -29.03
N THR A 189 9.87 4.16 -28.59
CA THR A 189 10.37 2.81 -28.90
C THR A 189 10.29 1.89 -27.69
N LEU A 190 10.84 2.31 -26.55
CA LEU A 190 11.00 1.45 -25.38
C LEU A 190 10.86 2.25 -24.08
N VAL A 191 10.18 1.66 -23.10
CA VAL A 191 10.18 2.12 -21.71
C VAL A 191 11.21 1.31 -20.92
N HIS A 192 12.12 1.97 -20.22
CA HIS A 192 13.19 1.34 -19.45
C HIS A 192 13.43 2.07 -18.11
N ASP A 193 14.26 1.46 -17.25
CA ASP A 193 14.59 1.97 -15.91
C ASP A 193 13.35 2.29 -15.05
N ILE A 194 12.35 1.40 -15.09
CA ILE A 194 11.15 1.53 -14.26
C ILE A 194 11.53 1.23 -12.80
N LYS A 195 11.37 2.23 -11.94
CA LYS A 195 11.65 2.17 -10.49
C LYS A 195 10.44 2.70 -9.73
N GLY A 196 10.22 2.14 -8.54
CA GLY A 196 9.13 2.56 -7.66
C GLY A 196 8.23 1.39 -7.27
N ASP A 197 7.12 1.71 -6.63
CA ASP A 197 6.15 0.74 -6.15
C ASP A 197 4.71 1.21 -6.33
N ALA A 198 3.84 0.23 -6.60
CA ALA A 198 2.42 0.44 -6.73
C ALA A 198 1.69 -0.60 -5.90
N ASN A 199 1.00 -0.14 -4.86
CA ASN A 199 0.32 -0.96 -3.87
C ASN A 199 -1.08 -0.41 -3.57
N ILE A 200 -2.06 -1.31 -3.51
CA ILE A 200 -3.43 -0.97 -3.10
C ILE A 200 -3.62 -1.47 -1.67
N ALA A 201 -3.67 -0.53 -0.73
CA ALA A 201 -3.87 -0.81 0.69
C ALA A 201 -5.35 -0.65 1.05
N THR A 202 -5.96 -1.71 1.59
CA THR A 202 -7.34 -1.72 2.06
C THR A 202 -7.35 -1.87 3.58
N SER A 203 -7.89 -0.89 4.29
CA SER A 203 -8.05 -0.93 5.75
C SER A 203 -9.41 -0.44 6.16
N ARG A 204 -10.11 -1.19 7.01
CA ARG A 204 -11.44 -0.85 7.55
C ARG A 204 -12.44 -0.45 6.44
N GLY A 205 -12.38 -1.13 5.30
CA GLY A 205 -13.24 -0.89 4.13
C GLY A 205 -12.89 0.35 3.29
N LYS A 206 -11.78 1.05 3.58
CA LYS A 206 -11.25 2.13 2.73
C LYS A 206 -10.06 1.62 1.92
N ARG A 207 -10.11 1.80 0.60
CA ARG A 207 -8.99 1.56 -0.32
C ARG A 207 -8.15 2.83 -0.46
N ARG A 208 -6.83 2.66 -0.42
CA ARG A 208 -5.84 3.68 -0.73
C ARG A 208 -4.95 3.14 -1.83
N HIS A 209 -5.01 3.79 -2.98
CA HIS A 209 -4.12 3.55 -4.10
C HIS A 209 -2.86 4.36 -3.85
N VAL A 210 -1.75 3.66 -3.66
CA VAL A 210 -0.43 4.28 -3.48
C VAL A 210 0.42 3.82 -4.65
N MET A 211 0.81 4.78 -5.47
CA MET A 211 1.71 4.59 -6.58
C MET A 211 2.72 5.72 -6.54
N ASP A 212 3.99 5.36 -6.66
CA ASP A 212 5.12 6.25 -6.86
C ASP A 212 6.07 5.56 -7.84
N MET A 213 6.19 6.11 -9.04
CA MET A 213 6.95 5.51 -10.13
C MET A 213 7.83 6.54 -10.83
N SER A 214 9.03 6.09 -11.23
CA SER A 214 9.96 6.81 -12.08
C SER A 214 10.37 5.89 -13.24
N PHE A 215 10.42 6.42 -14.46
CA PHE A 215 10.80 5.62 -15.64
C PHE A 215 11.35 6.49 -16.76
N GLN A 216 12.03 5.86 -17.72
CA GLN A 216 12.59 6.51 -18.90
C GLN A 216 11.94 5.96 -20.17
N VAL A 217 11.63 6.84 -21.10
CA VAL A 217 11.05 6.51 -22.40
C VAL A 217 12.03 6.91 -23.50
N ASP A 218 12.48 5.93 -24.27
CA ASP A 218 13.27 6.16 -25.47
C ASP A 218 12.36 6.61 -26.62
N PHE A 219 12.79 7.62 -27.36
CA PHE A 219 12.10 8.10 -28.56
C PHE A 219 13.05 8.24 -29.75
N GLU A 220 12.48 8.09 -30.93
CA GLU A 220 13.14 8.28 -32.22
C GLU A 220 12.34 9.30 -33.05
N ALA A 221 13.02 10.34 -33.50
CA ALA A 221 12.49 11.38 -34.38
C ALA A 221 13.08 11.21 -35.78
N LYS A 222 12.21 11.13 -36.79
CA LYS A 222 12.58 11.09 -38.21
C LYS A 222 12.10 12.36 -38.90
N VAL A 223 13.01 13.06 -39.58
CA VAL A 223 12.74 14.29 -40.33
C VAL A 223 13.41 14.16 -41.68
N GLY A 224 12.63 13.89 -42.73
CA GLY A 224 13.19 13.50 -44.04
C GLY A 224 14.12 12.27 -43.92
N ASP A 225 15.36 12.40 -44.38
CA ASP A 225 16.39 11.35 -44.32
C ASP A 225 17.18 11.34 -42.99
N SER A 226 16.94 12.31 -42.10
CA SER A 226 17.68 12.45 -40.83
C SER A 226 16.93 11.79 -39.69
N THR A 227 17.65 11.00 -38.88
CA THR A 227 17.12 10.36 -37.67
C THR A 227 17.82 10.89 -36.42
N GLY A 228 17.07 11.06 -35.34
CA GLY A 228 17.57 11.51 -34.05
C GLY A 228 16.94 10.71 -32.94
N LYS A 229 17.71 10.45 -31.89
CA LYS A 229 17.28 9.64 -30.74
C LYS A 229 17.45 10.42 -29.46
N GLY A 230 16.60 10.12 -28.49
CA GLY A 230 16.66 10.72 -27.18
C GLY A 230 15.85 9.94 -26.16
N LYS A 231 15.88 10.43 -24.94
CA LYS A 231 15.21 9.86 -23.77
C LYS A 231 14.39 10.93 -23.07
N VAL A 232 13.19 10.56 -22.64
CA VAL A 232 12.36 11.36 -21.75
C VAL A 232 12.25 10.63 -20.42
N SER A 233 12.77 11.22 -19.35
CA SER A 233 12.67 10.67 -18.01
C SER A 233 11.52 11.34 -17.27
N PHE A 234 10.64 10.52 -16.71
CA PHE A 234 9.56 10.93 -15.82
C PHE A 234 9.92 10.56 -14.39
N SER A 235 9.97 11.55 -13.51
CA SER A 235 10.07 11.37 -12.05
C SER A 235 8.77 11.77 -11.38
N ASP A 236 8.51 11.20 -10.21
CA ASP A 236 7.39 11.53 -9.33
C ASP A 236 6.00 11.31 -9.96
N VAL A 237 5.82 10.19 -10.69
CA VAL A 237 4.48 9.78 -11.13
C VAL A 237 3.74 9.17 -9.94
N THR A 238 2.98 10.01 -9.23
CA THR A 238 2.27 9.61 -8.02
C THR A 238 0.75 9.68 -8.12
N THR A 239 0.08 8.98 -7.19
CA THR A 239 -1.39 9.06 -6.98
C THR A 239 -1.77 9.87 -5.75
N ILE A 240 -0.78 10.30 -4.97
CA ILE A 240 -0.97 10.96 -3.67
C ILE A 240 -1.06 12.47 -3.84
N SER A 241 -0.25 13.04 -4.74
CA SER A 241 -0.31 14.44 -5.12
C SER A 241 -0.89 14.58 -6.53
N ASP A 242 -1.71 15.61 -6.74
CA ASP A 242 -2.13 16.05 -8.07
C ASP A 242 -1.01 16.84 -8.79
N ASP A 243 0.23 16.72 -8.32
CA ASP A 243 1.35 17.45 -8.89
C ASP A 243 1.74 16.82 -10.24
N HIS A 244 2.19 17.65 -11.17
CA HIS A 244 2.61 17.14 -12.46
C HIS A 244 3.95 16.41 -12.32
N PRO A 245 4.13 15.22 -12.93
CA PRO A 245 5.41 14.54 -12.89
C PRO A 245 6.49 15.41 -13.51
N GLU A 246 7.67 15.37 -12.90
CA GLU A 246 8.83 16.08 -13.40
C GLU A 246 9.34 15.38 -14.67
N VAL A 247 9.51 16.16 -15.74
CA VAL A 247 9.94 15.65 -17.05
C VAL A 247 11.30 16.23 -17.41
N SER A 248 12.26 15.35 -17.68
CA SER A 248 13.56 15.74 -18.22
C SER A 248 13.82 15.08 -19.57
N VAL A 249 14.31 15.85 -20.53
CA VAL A 249 14.55 15.39 -21.90
C VAL A 249 16.04 15.40 -22.18
N GLN A 250 16.60 14.26 -22.55
CA GLN A 250 17.99 14.09 -22.95
C GLN A 250 18.06 13.72 -24.42
N ILE A 251 18.89 14.43 -25.18
CA ILE A 251 19.07 14.20 -26.62
C ILE A 251 20.41 13.52 -26.83
N GLU A 252 20.44 12.47 -27.65
CA GLU A 252 21.69 11.79 -27.96
C GLU A 252 22.59 12.68 -28.84
N GLY A 253 23.86 12.80 -28.46
CA GLY A 253 24.85 13.66 -29.14
C GLY A 253 25.13 13.29 -30.60
N SER A 254 24.71 12.10 -31.04
CA SER A 254 24.78 11.64 -32.43
C SER A 254 23.73 12.28 -33.36
N SER A 255 22.68 12.90 -32.79
CA SER A 255 21.55 13.41 -33.59
C SER A 255 21.92 14.65 -34.43
N PRO A 256 21.55 14.70 -35.73
CA PRO A 256 21.82 15.84 -36.62
C PRO A 256 21.18 17.16 -36.14
N PRO A 257 21.75 18.33 -36.49
CA PRO A 257 21.20 19.65 -36.11
C PRO A 257 19.73 19.85 -36.52
N ALA A 258 19.34 19.41 -37.72
CA ALA A 258 17.97 19.53 -38.23
C ALA A 258 16.97 18.76 -37.35
N THR A 259 17.34 17.57 -36.86
CA THR A 259 16.49 16.79 -35.96
C THR A 259 16.47 17.37 -34.55
N ARG A 260 17.57 18.00 -34.10
CA ARG A 260 17.62 18.67 -32.79
C ARG A 260 16.66 19.84 -32.70
N GLU A 261 16.56 20.67 -33.72
CA GLU A 261 15.61 21.79 -33.75
C GLU A 261 14.16 21.29 -33.62
N VAL A 262 13.85 20.18 -34.28
CA VAL A 262 12.54 19.53 -34.19
C VAL A 262 12.28 18.94 -32.80
N ILE A 263 13.27 18.27 -32.21
CA ILE A 263 13.15 17.72 -30.85
C ILE A 263 12.97 18.85 -29.82
N ASP A 264 13.70 19.95 -29.99
CA ASP A 264 13.60 21.11 -29.12
C ASP A 264 12.25 21.83 -29.25
N ALA A 265 11.63 21.78 -30.43
CA ALA A 265 10.32 22.39 -30.69
C ALA A 265 9.13 21.50 -30.31
N PHE A 266 9.26 20.16 -30.35
CA PHE A 266 8.12 19.23 -30.21
C PHE A 266 8.27 18.17 -29.11
N VAL A 267 9.42 18.09 -28.43
CA VAL A 267 9.64 17.12 -27.33
C VAL A 267 9.96 17.81 -26.02
N LYS A 268 10.74 18.90 -26.03
CA LYS A 268 11.02 19.70 -24.83
C LYS A 268 9.85 20.52 -24.29
N PRO A 269 8.95 21.09 -25.13
CA PRO A 269 7.87 21.93 -24.60
C PRO A 269 6.75 21.09 -24.00
N ALA A 270 6.36 21.42 -22.76
CA ALA A 270 5.25 20.75 -22.07
C ALA A 270 3.89 20.92 -22.77
N GLY A 271 3.72 21.99 -23.56
CA GLY A 271 2.45 22.33 -24.18
C GLY A 271 2.20 21.76 -25.58
N GLN A 272 3.20 21.14 -26.23
CA GLN A 272 3.04 20.68 -27.62
C GLN A 272 3.91 19.47 -27.95
N GLY A 273 3.39 18.61 -28.82
CA GLY A 273 4.13 17.50 -29.41
C GLY A 273 4.05 16.21 -28.57
N LEU A 274 5.18 15.58 -28.30
CA LEU A 274 5.23 14.26 -27.68
C LEU A 274 4.91 14.29 -26.18
N GLN A 275 5.38 15.30 -25.45
CA GLN A 275 5.20 15.39 -24.00
C GLN A 275 3.72 15.40 -23.56
N PRO A 276 2.82 16.25 -24.11
CA PRO A 276 1.41 16.22 -23.70
C PRO A 276 0.69 14.91 -24.04
N LEU A 277 1.10 14.23 -25.12
CA LEU A 277 0.55 12.90 -25.46
C LEU A 277 0.96 11.84 -24.44
N LEU A 278 2.24 11.83 -24.04
CA LEU A 278 2.73 10.93 -23.00
C LEU A 278 2.03 11.21 -21.66
N MET A 279 1.89 12.49 -21.29
CA MET A 279 1.19 12.90 -20.07
C MET A 279 -0.29 12.48 -20.07
N ALA A 280 -0.97 12.57 -21.22
CA ALA A 280 -2.36 12.13 -21.33
C ALA A 280 -2.51 10.60 -21.13
N GLU A 281 -1.60 9.79 -21.70
CA GLU A 281 -1.61 8.34 -21.49
C GLU A 281 -1.22 7.95 -20.05
N ILE A 282 -0.26 8.66 -19.44
CA ILE A 282 0.08 8.48 -18.02
C ILE A 282 -1.12 8.84 -17.13
N ALA A 283 -1.85 9.91 -17.42
CA ALA A 283 -3.05 10.27 -16.67
C ALA A 283 -4.15 9.18 -16.79
N LYS A 284 -4.34 8.61 -17.98
CA LYS A 284 -5.27 7.47 -18.16
C LYS A 284 -4.84 6.25 -17.36
N LEU A 285 -3.54 5.94 -17.33
CA LEU A 285 -3.00 4.86 -16.49
C LEU A 285 -3.30 5.09 -15.01
N VAL A 286 -3.08 6.31 -14.51
CA VAL A 286 -3.34 6.70 -13.11
C VAL A 286 -4.82 6.51 -12.77
N GLU A 287 -5.73 6.93 -13.64
CA GLU A 287 -7.18 6.72 -13.44
C GLU A 287 -7.56 5.24 -13.50
N GLU A 288 -7.04 4.47 -14.46
CA GLU A 288 -7.28 3.02 -14.53
C GLU A 288 -6.74 2.30 -13.28
N TYR A 289 -5.63 2.78 -12.72
CA TYR A 289 -5.07 2.25 -11.48
C TYR A 289 -5.97 2.53 -10.27
N LYS A 290 -6.55 3.73 -10.17
CA LYS A 290 -7.52 4.10 -9.13
C LYS A 290 -8.80 3.26 -9.17
N GLU A 291 -9.16 2.70 -10.33
CA GLU A 291 -10.33 1.83 -10.49
C GLU A 291 -10.09 0.37 -10.06
N LYS A 292 -8.83 -0.06 -9.87
CA LYS A 292 -8.51 -1.44 -9.44
C LYS A 292 -8.82 -1.68 -7.96
#